data_AF-A0A1B6QDJ1-F1
#
_entry.id   AF-A0A1B6QDJ1-F1
#
_cell.length_a   1.000
_cell.length_b   1.000
_cell.length_c   1.000
_cell.angle_alpha   90.00
_cell.angle_beta   90.00
_cell.angle_gamma   90.00
#
_symmetry.space_group_name_H-M   'P 1'
#
loop_
_entity.id
_entity.type
_entity.pdbx_description
1 polymer ?
#
loop_
_entity_poly.entity_id
_entity_poly.type
_entity_poly.pdbx_seq_one_letter_code
_entity_poly.pdbx_strand_id
1 'polypeptide(L)'
;MHELLGEELVVAADDMSWTAAMERSFARMDSEVMSVGGRAAASGACRCDAHKCDHVGSTAMVAVVEERRVVVANCGDSRAVLCCGGDGAPSVPLSSDHKPDRPDELARIEAAGEREGARVLGVSYVSSVPEVTVTNRSNGDECLILASDGPWDVVSNKAACEVARACLRRGRAKWCAEAAALLTKLALARRSSDNVSVIVVVC
;
A
#
# COMPACT_ATOMS: atom_id res chain seq x y z
N MET A 1 9.75 5.08 -8.22
CA MET A 1 9.72 4.86 -6.75
C MET A 1 10.81 3.92 -6.30
N HIS A 2 10.85 2.67 -6.77
CA HIS A 2 11.92 1.73 -6.40
C HIS A 2 13.33 2.24 -6.80
N GLU A 3 13.45 2.96 -7.91
CA GLU A 3 14.69 3.65 -8.32
C GLU A 3 15.07 4.78 -7.35
N LEU A 4 14.15 5.71 -7.06
CA LEU A 4 14.35 6.80 -6.10
C LEU A 4 14.78 6.28 -4.72
N LEU A 5 14.11 5.23 -4.23
CA LEU A 5 14.48 4.60 -2.97
C LEU A 5 15.86 3.96 -3.07
N GLY A 6 16.17 3.27 -4.17
CA GLY A 6 17.50 2.71 -4.41
C GLY A 6 18.61 3.76 -4.34
N GLU A 7 18.39 4.95 -4.92
CA GLU A 7 19.32 6.08 -4.82
C GLU A 7 19.49 6.58 -3.38
N GLU A 8 18.38 6.76 -2.64
CA GLU A 8 18.43 7.17 -1.24
C GLU A 8 19.20 6.17 -0.37
N LEU A 9 19.02 4.86 -0.61
CA LEU A 9 19.70 3.80 0.13
C LEU A 9 21.21 3.73 -0.19
N VAL A 10 21.63 4.09 -1.40
CA VAL A 10 23.05 4.13 -1.80
C VAL A 10 23.77 5.33 -1.18
N VAL A 11 23.09 6.46 -1.03
CA VAL A 11 23.67 7.70 -0.50
C VAL A 11 23.73 7.71 1.03
N ALA A 12 22.87 6.92 1.68
CA ALA A 12 22.79 6.91 3.13
C ALA A 12 23.90 6.07 3.77
N ALA A 13 24.64 6.66 4.72
CA ALA A 13 25.60 5.97 5.57
C ALA A 13 24.87 5.02 6.56
N ASP A 14 25.64 4.14 7.24
CA ASP A 14 25.21 3.08 8.18
C ASP A 14 24.21 3.50 9.29
N ASP A 15 23.96 4.81 9.49
CA ASP A 15 23.05 5.36 10.52
C ASP A 15 21.71 5.89 9.93
N MET A 16 21.28 5.34 8.80
CA MET A 16 20.05 5.75 8.13
C MET A 16 18.78 5.35 8.90
N SER A 17 17.92 6.33 9.18
CA SER A 17 16.52 6.08 9.52
C SER A 17 15.72 5.72 8.27
N TRP A 18 15.15 4.51 8.24
CA TRP A 18 14.23 4.06 7.18
C TRP A 18 13.05 5.00 6.97
N THR A 19 12.54 5.60 8.06
CA THR A 19 11.47 6.60 7.99
C THR A 19 11.89 7.78 7.14
N ALA A 20 13.06 8.37 7.42
CA ALA A 20 13.54 9.54 6.69
C ALA A 20 13.85 9.23 5.20
N ALA A 21 14.36 8.03 4.90
CA ALA A 21 14.63 7.62 3.52
C ALA A 21 13.33 7.44 2.71
N MET A 22 12.30 6.83 3.33
CA MET A 22 10.99 6.67 2.71
C MET A 22 10.30 8.02 2.53
N GLU A 23 10.27 8.89 3.55
CA GLU A 23 9.68 10.24 3.45
C GLU A 23 10.32 11.06 2.32
N ARG A 24 11.65 11.07 2.21
CA ARG A 24 12.34 11.74 1.09
C ARG A 24 11.99 11.13 -0.26
N SER A 25 11.92 9.81 -0.35
CA SER A 25 11.57 9.11 -1.59
C SER A 25 10.14 9.43 -2.05
N PHE A 26 9.18 9.42 -1.12
CA PHE A 26 7.78 9.75 -1.40
C PHE A 26 7.63 11.23 -1.78
N ALA A 27 8.31 12.14 -1.06
CA ALA A 27 8.30 13.57 -1.38
C ALA A 27 8.90 13.88 -2.76
N ARG A 28 10.01 13.20 -3.13
CA ARG A 28 10.61 13.32 -4.47
C ARG A 28 9.65 12.82 -5.55
N MET A 29 9.04 11.65 -5.33
CA MET A 29 8.04 11.10 -6.27
C MET A 29 6.87 12.07 -6.47
N ASP A 30 6.29 12.58 -5.39
CA ASP A 30 5.18 13.53 -5.44
C ASP A 30 5.59 14.81 -6.18
N SER A 31 6.76 15.37 -5.86
CA SER A 31 7.30 16.54 -6.57
C SER A 31 7.53 16.30 -8.06
N GLU A 32 8.00 15.11 -8.46
CA GLU A 32 8.18 14.75 -9.87
C GLU A 32 6.83 14.69 -10.59
N VAL A 33 5.83 14.04 -10.00
CA VAL A 33 4.47 13.95 -10.55
C VAL A 33 3.85 15.34 -10.69
N MET A 34 3.99 16.21 -9.69
CA MET A 34 3.47 17.59 -9.76
C MET A 34 4.20 18.43 -10.80
N SER A 35 5.52 18.25 -10.98
CA SER A 35 6.30 18.99 -11.97
C SER A 35 5.94 18.60 -13.42
N VAL A 36 5.58 17.33 -13.66
CA VAL A 36 5.14 16.82 -14.95
C VAL A 36 3.65 17.14 -15.19
N GLY A 37 2.82 17.00 -14.15
CA GLY A 37 1.40 17.35 -14.16
C GLY A 37 1.15 18.84 -14.39
N GLY A 38 2.00 19.73 -13.86
CA GLY A 38 1.95 21.17 -14.13
C GLY A 38 2.16 21.53 -15.60
N ARG A 39 2.90 20.72 -16.37
CA ARG A 39 3.04 20.89 -17.84
C ARG A 39 1.80 20.40 -18.59
N ALA A 40 1.11 19.37 -18.09
CA ALA A 40 -0.12 18.85 -18.67
C ALA A 40 -1.34 19.76 -18.37
N ALA A 41 -1.43 20.28 -17.15
CA ALA A 41 -2.46 21.24 -16.75
C ALA A 41 -2.39 22.55 -17.57
N ALA A 42 -1.18 23.01 -17.92
CA ALA A 42 -0.98 24.17 -18.80
C ALA A 42 -1.36 23.94 -20.27
N SER A 43 -1.56 22.69 -20.71
CA SER A 43 -1.84 22.34 -22.11
C SER A 43 -3.28 21.87 -22.37
N GLY A 44 -4.15 21.83 -21.36
CA GLY A 44 -5.56 21.45 -21.54
C GLY A 44 -5.77 20.06 -22.15
N ALA A 45 -4.76 19.19 -22.09
CA ALA A 45 -4.68 17.98 -22.91
C ALA A 45 -5.26 16.72 -22.23
N CYS A 46 -6.11 16.85 -21.21
CA CYS A 46 -6.96 15.71 -20.84
C CYS A 46 -8.02 15.55 -21.93
N ARG A 47 -7.99 14.42 -22.65
CA ARG A 47 -8.99 14.03 -23.68
C ARG A 47 -10.38 13.70 -23.10
N CYS A 48 -10.65 14.09 -21.87
CA CYS A 48 -11.85 13.79 -21.14
C CYS A 48 -12.84 14.96 -21.28
N ASP A 49 -14.07 14.67 -21.72
CA ASP A 49 -15.11 15.66 -22.05
C ASP A 49 -15.76 16.32 -20.80
N ALA A 50 -15.05 16.36 -19.67
CA ALA A 50 -15.57 16.81 -18.39
C ALA A 50 -14.58 17.73 -17.68
N HIS A 51 -15.03 18.96 -17.40
CA HIS A 51 -14.41 19.98 -16.54
C HIS A 51 -14.22 19.54 -15.06
N LYS A 52 -13.70 18.34 -14.80
CA LYS A 52 -13.52 17.75 -13.45
C LYS A 52 -12.27 16.87 -13.32
N CYS A 53 -11.15 17.25 -13.93
CA CYS A 53 -9.92 16.47 -13.88
C CYS A 53 -8.82 17.07 -13.00
N ASP A 54 -9.18 17.99 -12.10
CA ASP A 54 -8.25 18.57 -11.13
C ASP A 54 -8.05 17.69 -9.89
N HIS A 55 -8.61 16.47 -9.89
CA HIS A 55 -8.67 15.60 -8.73
C HIS A 55 -8.34 14.15 -9.09
N VAL A 56 -7.10 13.88 -9.50
CA VAL A 56 -6.57 12.50 -9.62
C VAL A 56 -5.51 12.31 -8.53
N GLY A 57 -5.70 11.29 -7.71
CA GLY A 57 -4.78 10.87 -6.67
C GLY A 57 -4.53 9.37 -6.75
N SER A 58 -3.49 8.91 -6.08
CA SER A 58 -3.17 7.49 -6.00
C SER A 58 -2.67 7.16 -4.60
N THR A 59 -2.97 5.95 -4.15
CA THR A 59 -2.35 5.39 -2.95
C THR A 59 -0.98 4.84 -3.32
N ALA A 60 -0.09 4.74 -2.33
CA ALA A 60 1.24 4.19 -2.52
C ALA A 60 1.62 3.32 -1.33
N MET A 61 1.96 2.07 -1.62
CA MET A 61 2.49 1.14 -0.65
C MET A 61 3.80 0.55 -1.16
N VAL A 62 4.85 0.68 -0.36
CA VAL A 62 6.19 0.18 -0.68
C VAL A 62 6.65 -0.74 0.43
N ALA A 63 7.15 -1.92 0.06
CA ALA A 63 7.80 -2.83 0.99
C ALA A 63 9.24 -3.10 0.55
N VAL A 64 10.17 -3.02 1.49
CA VAL A 64 11.56 -3.49 1.35
C VAL A 64 11.72 -4.72 2.23
N VAL A 65 12.05 -5.85 1.62
CA VAL A 65 12.27 -7.12 2.31
C VAL A 65 13.78 -7.39 2.34
N GLU A 66 14.40 -7.17 3.50
CA GLU A 66 15.79 -7.53 3.76
C GLU A 66 15.86 -8.87 4.48
N GLU A 67 17.04 -9.47 4.60
CA GLU A 67 17.26 -10.74 5.29
C GLU A 67 16.68 -10.77 6.71
N ARG A 68 16.82 -9.68 7.48
CA ARG A 68 16.47 -9.63 8.91
C ARG A 68 15.24 -8.80 9.25
N ARG A 69 14.71 -8.02 8.30
CA ARG A 69 13.59 -7.10 8.56
C ARG A 69 12.78 -6.82 7.30
N VAL A 70 11.53 -6.43 7.52
CA VAL A 70 10.62 -5.91 6.51
C VAL A 70 10.33 -4.45 6.86
N VAL A 71 10.48 -3.57 5.90
CA VAL A 71 10.13 -2.15 6.01
C VAL A 71 8.93 -1.89 5.11
N VAL A 72 7.86 -1.32 5.66
CA VAL A 72 6.65 -0.96 4.92
C VAL A 72 6.41 0.53 5.05
N ALA A 73 6.19 1.21 3.94
CA ALA A 73 5.75 2.60 3.87
C ALA A 73 4.38 2.67 3.20
N ASN A 74 3.39 3.29 3.86
CA ASN A 74 2.01 3.38 3.39
C ASN A 74 1.53 4.84 3.30
N CYS A 75 0.94 5.19 2.16
CA CYS A 75 0.12 6.38 1.92
C CYS A 75 -1.21 5.93 1.32
N GLY A 76 -2.30 5.95 2.10
CA GLY A 76 -3.63 5.54 1.66
C GLY A 76 -4.15 4.28 2.33
N ASP A 77 -5.13 3.63 1.70
CA ASP A 77 -5.90 2.51 2.25
C ASP A 77 -5.52 1.14 1.67
N SER A 78 -4.42 1.06 0.91
CA SER A 78 -3.75 -0.21 0.65
C SER A 78 -3.18 -0.79 1.95
N ARG A 79 -3.04 -2.11 2.01
CA ARG A 79 -2.56 -2.80 3.23
C ARG A 79 -1.49 -3.84 2.95
N ALA A 80 -0.49 -3.89 3.83
CA ALA A 80 0.50 -4.95 3.93
C ALA A 80 0.23 -5.83 5.14
N VAL A 81 0.22 -7.15 4.95
CA VAL A 81 -0.02 -8.14 6.00
C VAL A 81 1.05 -9.21 5.95
N LEU A 82 1.78 -9.38 7.06
CA LEU A 82 2.73 -10.46 7.26
C LEU A 82 2.01 -11.72 7.73
N CYS A 83 2.23 -12.82 7.03
CA CYS A 83 1.72 -14.13 7.40
C CYS A 83 2.81 -14.87 8.17
N CYS A 84 2.65 -14.96 9.49
CA CYS A 84 3.49 -15.79 10.33
C CYS A 84 3.15 -17.28 10.11
N GLY A 85 4.14 -18.14 10.27
CA GLY A 85 4.04 -19.56 9.94
C GLY A 85 3.48 -20.44 11.04
N GLY A 86 2.91 -21.56 10.59
CA GLY A 86 2.22 -22.53 11.44
C GLY A 86 0.70 -22.41 11.37
N ASP A 87 0.00 -23.51 11.67
CA ASP A 87 -1.47 -23.51 11.76
C ASP A 87 -1.92 -22.61 12.92
N GLY A 88 -2.88 -21.72 12.62
CA GLY A 88 -3.40 -20.77 13.61
C GLY A 88 -2.47 -19.59 13.93
N ALA A 89 -1.31 -19.48 13.27
CA ALA A 89 -0.40 -18.37 13.45
C ALA A 89 -1.06 -17.03 13.05
N PRO A 90 -0.71 -15.92 13.74
CA PRO A 90 -1.35 -14.64 13.53
C PRO A 90 -1.09 -14.08 12.14
N SER A 91 -2.04 -13.29 11.63
CA SER A 91 -1.85 -12.40 10.50
C SER A 91 -1.56 -11.00 11.04
N VAL A 92 -0.35 -10.51 10.80
CA VAL A 92 0.15 -9.27 11.41
C VAL A 92 0.11 -8.14 10.38
N PRO A 93 -0.81 -7.17 10.49
CA PRO A 93 -0.79 -6.00 9.62
C PRO A 93 0.48 -5.18 9.88
N LEU A 94 1.22 -4.84 8.82
CA LEU A 94 2.43 -4.01 8.89
C LEU A 94 2.16 -2.54 8.51
N SER A 95 0.92 -2.23 8.14
CA SER A 95 0.44 -0.88 7.85
C SER A 95 -0.95 -0.68 8.47
N SER A 96 -1.31 0.57 8.69
CA SER A 96 -2.69 0.97 9.01
C SER A 96 -3.28 1.70 7.82
N ASP A 97 -4.51 1.33 7.44
CA ASP A 97 -5.21 1.97 6.34
C ASP A 97 -5.56 3.41 6.69
N HIS A 98 -5.28 4.34 5.80
CA HIS A 98 -5.68 5.74 5.93
C HIS A 98 -7.10 5.89 5.43
N LYS A 99 -8.10 5.46 6.23
CA LYS A 99 -9.53 5.58 5.90
C LYS A 99 -10.20 6.75 6.62
N PRO A 100 -11.24 7.41 6.04
CA PRO A 100 -11.76 8.67 6.59
C PRO A 100 -12.40 8.55 7.98
N ASP A 101 -12.67 7.33 8.42
CA ASP A 101 -13.15 6.98 9.75
C ASP A 101 -12.02 6.78 10.78
N ARG A 102 -10.75 6.77 10.36
CA ARG A 102 -9.59 6.73 11.26
C ARG A 102 -9.47 8.07 11.99
N PRO A 103 -9.41 8.13 13.34
CA PRO A 103 -9.59 9.37 14.08
C PRO A 103 -8.60 10.51 13.77
N ASP A 104 -7.33 10.17 13.56
CA ASP A 104 -6.27 11.13 13.21
C ASP A 104 -6.42 11.65 11.78
N GLU A 105 -6.78 10.77 10.85
CA GLU A 105 -7.02 11.12 9.46
C GLU A 105 -8.30 11.96 9.32
N LEU A 106 -9.35 11.60 10.06
CA LEU A 106 -10.55 12.41 10.20
C LEU A 106 -10.21 13.84 10.69
N ALA A 107 -9.43 13.96 11.75
CA ALA A 107 -9.01 15.25 12.28
C ALA A 107 -8.22 16.08 11.24
N ARG A 108 -7.39 15.41 10.41
CA ARG A 108 -6.64 16.04 9.33
C ARG A 108 -7.57 16.59 8.25
N ILE A 109 -8.56 15.81 7.79
CA ILE A 109 -9.56 16.24 6.79
C ILE A 109 -10.35 17.44 7.30
N GLU A 110 -10.82 17.38 8.55
CA GLU A 110 -11.62 18.44 9.15
C GLU A 110 -10.81 19.74 9.30
N ALA A 111 -9.53 19.63 9.70
CA ALA A 111 -8.63 20.77 9.77
C ALA A 111 -8.32 21.39 8.41
N ALA A 112 -8.29 20.59 7.33
CA ALA A 112 -8.11 21.06 5.97
C ALA A 112 -9.38 21.71 5.36
N GLY A 113 -10.53 21.58 6.03
CA GLY A 113 -11.82 22.08 5.53
C GLY A 113 -12.40 21.23 4.39
N GLU A 114 -11.95 19.98 4.25
CA GLU A 114 -12.29 19.10 3.12
C GLU A 114 -13.45 18.15 3.43
N ARG A 115 -14.23 18.45 4.49
CA ARG A 115 -15.42 17.70 4.87
C ARG A 115 -16.66 18.57 4.74
N GLU A 116 -17.55 18.21 3.82
CA GLU A 116 -18.88 18.81 3.68
C GLU A 116 -19.95 17.77 4.04
N GLY A 117 -20.39 17.79 5.30
CA GLY A 117 -21.35 16.82 5.85
C GLY A 117 -20.77 15.40 5.98
N ALA A 118 -21.39 14.43 5.30
CA ALA A 118 -20.91 13.03 5.23
C ALA A 118 -19.97 12.77 4.05
N ARG A 119 -19.66 13.78 3.23
CA ARG A 119 -18.82 13.65 2.04
C ARG A 119 -17.46 14.31 2.29
N VAL A 120 -16.41 13.58 1.94
CA VAL A 120 -15.05 14.13 1.83
C VAL A 120 -14.90 14.69 0.42
N LEU A 121 -14.52 15.96 0.32
CA LEU A 121 -14.41 16.71 -0.93
C LEU A 121 -13.03 16.48 -1.57
N GLY A 122 -12.89 15.44 -2.40
CA GLY A 122 -11.77 15.31 -3.36
C GLY A 122 -10.50 14.61 -2.87
N VAL A 123 -9.54 14.46 -3.81
CA VAL A 123 -8.31 13.63 -3.73
C VAL A 123 -7.20 14.16 -2.81
N SER A 124 -7.42 15.26 -2.09
CA SER A 124 -6.51 15.78 -1.05
C SER A 124 -6.50 14.92 0.24
N TYR A 125 -7.31 13.87 0.21
CA TYR A 125 -7.46 12.88 1.25
C TYR A 125 -6.24 11.95 1.45
N VAL A 126 -5.37 11.76 0.46
CA VAL A 126 -4.19 10.90 0.63
C VAL A 126 -2.96 11.76 0.89
N SER A 127 -2.50 11.77 2.14
CA SER A 127 -1.21 12.37 2.49
C SER A 127 -0.09 11.72 1.67
N SER A 128 0.77 12.53 1.04
CA SER A 128 2.00 12.03 0.39
C SER A 128 3.12 11.73 1.39
N VAL A 129 2.90 11.99 2.69
CA VAL A 129 3.80 11.59 3.77
C VAL A 129 3.45 10.16 4.22
N PRO A 130 4.37 9.19 4.09
CA PRO A 130 4.09 7.80 4.43
C PRO A 130 4.19 7.52 5.92
N GLU A 131 3.33 6.64 6.41
CA GLU A 131 3.57 5.94 7.67
C GLU A 131 4.53 4.77 7.43
N VAL A 132 5.62 4.74 8.19
CA VAL A 132 6.71 3.76 8.00
C VAL A 132 6.81 2.83 9.21
N THR A 133 6.69 1.53 8.95
CA THR A 133 6.86 0.46 9.93
C THR A 133 8.12 -0.34 9.61
N VAL A 134 8.96 -0.58 10.62
CA VAL A 134 10.12 -1.47 10.53
C VAL A 134 9.88 -2.69 11.43
N THR A 135 9.80 -3.88 10.84
CA THR A 135 9.48 -5.13 11.55
C THR A 135 10.61 -6.12 11.39
N ASN A 136 11.10 -6.71 12.48
CA ASN A 136 12.08 -7.79 12.42
C ASN A 136 11.43 -9.06 11.87
N ARG A 137 12.12 -9.73 10.95
CA ARG A 137 11.70 -11.04 10.44
C ARG A 137 12.00 -12.13 11.46
N SER A 138 11.11 -13.10 11.51
CA SER A 138 11.31 -14.37 12.19
C SER A 138 11.52 -15.48 11.15
N ASN A 139 12.27 -16.54 11.52
CA ASN A 139 12.40 -17.73 10.66
C ASN A 139 11.07 -18.46 10.43
N GLY A 140 10.02 -18.10 11.18
CA GLY A 140 8.68 -18.63 11.00
C GLY A 140 7.85 -17.81 10.02
N ASP A 141 8.27 -16.63 9.57
CA ASP A 141 7.46 -15.83 8.65
C ASP A 141 7.39 -16.51 7.28
N GLU A 142 6.17 -16.71 6.76
CA GLU A 142 5.95 -17.47 5.51
C GLU A 142 5.93 -16.53 4.29
N CYS A 143 5.23 -15.40 4.39
CA CYS A 143 5.14 -14.41 3.33
C CYS A 143 4.57 -13.08 3.77
N LEU A 144 4.74 -12.09 2.90
CA LEU A 144 4.11 -10.77 2.97
C LEU A 144 3.10 -10.65 1.83
N ILE A 145 1.89 -10.20 2.16
CA ILE A 145 0.81 -9.90 1.21
C ILE A 145 0.64 -8.39 1.16
N LEU A 146 0.75 -7.79 -0.02
CA LEU A 146 0.37 -6.41 -0.28
C LEU A 146 -0.85 -6.41 -1.19
N ALA A 147 -1.86 -5.62 -0.90
CA ALA A 147 -2.98 -5.46 -1.81
C ALA A 147 -3.62 -4.08 -1.66
N SER A 148 -4.34 -3.67 -2.73
CA SER A 148 -5.26 -2.54 -2.67
C SER A 148 -6.41 -2.81 -1.69
N ASP A 149 -7.18 -1.79 -1.37
CA ASP A 149 -8.38 -1.85 -0.54
C ASP A 149 -9.44 -2.85 -1.04
N GLY A 150 -9.63 -2.98 -2.37
CA GLY A 150 -10.64 -3.87 -2.95
C GLY A 150 -10.66 -5.29 -2.37
N PRO A 151 -9.52 -6.02 -2.35
CA PRO A 151 -9.39 -7.27 -1.60
C PRO A 151 -9.67 -7.15 -0.11
N TRP A 152 -9.12 -6.15 0.57
CA TRP A 152 -9.20 -6.02 2.04
C TRP A 152 -10.60 -5.66 2.55
N ASP A 153 -11.42 -5.04 1.72
CA ASP A 153 -12.82 -4.71 2.04
C ASP A 153 -13.70 -5.95 2.14
N VAL A 154 -13.34 -7.05 1.47
CA VAL A 154 -14.15 -8.28 1.43
C VAL A 154 -13.40 -9.53 1.91
N VAL A 155 -12.07 -9.45 2.09
CA VAL A 155 -11.21 -10.55 2.58
C VAL A 155 -10.46 -10.10 3.83
N SER A 156 -10.69 -10.80 4.94
CA SER A 156 -9.97 -10.53 6.18
C SER A 156 -8.50 -10.96 6.11
N ASN A 157 -7.64 -10.30 6.88
CA ASN A 157 -6.20 -10.64 6.99
C ASN A 157 -5.98 -12.13 7.25
N LYS A 158 -6.76 -12.72 8.16
CA LYS A 158 -6.71 -14.15 8.49
C LYS A 158 -7.04 -15.03 7.29
N ALA A 159 -8.15 -14.76 6.59
CA ALA A 159 -8.55 -15.53 5.42
C ALA A 159 -7.51 -15.42 4.29
N ALA A 160 -6.92 -14.24 4.11
CA ALA A 160 -5.88 -14.04 3.11
C ALA A 160 -4.63 -14.88 3.40
N CYS A 161 -4.15 -14.87 4.65
CA CYS A 161 -3.02 -15.72 5.05
C CYS A 161 -3.34 -17.21 4.97
N GLU A 162 -4.57 -17.64 5.27
CA GLU A 162 -4.98 -19.04 5.09
C GLU A 162 -4.90 -19.49 3.63
N VAL A 163 -5.33 -18.64 2.68
CA VAL A 163 -5.21 -18.91 1.24
C VAL A 163 -3.74 -18.99 0.82
N ALA A 164 -2.92 -18.02 1.21
CA ALA A 164 -1.50 -18.01 0.88
C ALA A 164 -0.77 -19.25 1.43
N ARG A 165 -1.05 -19.61 2.68
CA ARG A 165 -0.49 -20.79 3.33
C ARG A 165 -0.93 -22.10 2.68
N ALA A 166 -2.18 -22.21 2.26
CA ALA A 166 -2.65 -23.36 1.50
C ALA A 166 -1.91 -23.53 0.17
N CYS A 167 -1.59 -22.43 -0.52
CA CYS A 167 -0.75 -22.45 -1.72
C CYS A 167 0.69 -22.88 -1.41
N LEU A 168 1.29 -22.31 -0.37
CA LEU A 168 2.65 -22.65 0.06
C LEU A 168 2.79 -24.15 0.36
N ARG A 169 1.86 -24.73 1.12
CA ARG A 169 1.86 -26.16 1.49
C ARG A 169 1.76 -27.11 0.32
N ARG A 170 1.17 -26.67 -0.79
CA ARG A 170 1.12 -27.47 -2.04
C ARG A 170 2.49 -27.59 -2.70
N GLY A 171 3.50 -26.83 -2.26
CA GLY A 171 4.90 -27.00 -2.64
C GLY A 171 5.21 -26.71 -4.11
N ARG A 172 4.40 -25.87 -4.78
CA ARG A 172 4.61 -25.54 -6.19
C ARG A 172 5.58 -24.38 -6.35
N ALA A 173 6.44 -24.45 -7.38
CA ALA A 173 7.47 -23.44 -7.65
C ALA A 173 6.94 -22.00 -7.83
N LYS A 174 5.65 -21.83 -8.18
CA LYS A 174 5.00 -20.52 -8.40
C LYS A 174 3.84 -20.27 -7.43
N TRP A 175 3.96 -20.75 -6.20
CA TRP A 175 2.87 -20.67 -5.21
C TRP A 175 2.46 -19.22 -4.89
N CYS A 176 3.38 -18.23 -4.91
CA CYS A 176 3.03 -16.82 -4.71
C CYS A 176 2.07 -16.30 -5.79
N ALA A 177 2.34 -16.62 -7.05
CA ALA A 177 1.48 -16.22 -8.16
C ALA A 177 0.10 -16.89 -8.08
N GLU A 178 0.05 -18.15 -7.64
CA GLU A 178 -1.23 -18.81 -7.36
C GLU A 178 -1.96 -18.16 -6.19
N ALA A 179 -1.29 -17.87 -5.09
CA ALA A 179 -1.86 -17.20 -3.93
C ALA A 179 -2.47 -15.85 -4.34
N ALA A 180 -1.72 -15.00 -5.05
CA ALA A 180 -2.22 -13.74 -5.58
C ALA A 180 -3.47 -13.95 -6.45
N ALA A 181 -3.42 -14.89 -7.40
CA ALA A 181 -4.56 -15.17 -8.27
C ALA A 181 -5.80 -15.70 -7.53
N LEU A 182 -5.62 -16.54 -6.49
CA LEU A 182 -6.71 -17.03 -5.66
C LEU A 182 -7.30 -15.94 -4.77
N LEU A 183 -6.47 -15.05 -4.22
CA LEU A 183 -6.92 -13.88 -3.46
C LEU A 183 -7.74 -12.94 -4.34
N THR A 184 -7.28 -12.68 -5.57
CA THR A 184 -8.05 -11.91 -6.56
C THR A 184 -9.40 -12.57 -6.85
N LYS A 185 -9.42 -13.87 -7.14
CA LYS A 185 -10.67 -14.61 -7.40
C LYS A 185 -11.61 -14.61 -6.19
N LEU A 186 -11.05 -14.73 -4.98
CA LEU A 186 -11.82 -14.70 -3.74
C LEU A 186 -12.47 -13.32 -3.54
N ALA A 187 -11.73 -12.23 -3.77
CA ALA A 187 -12.26 -10.87 -3.68
C ALA A 187 -13.42 -10.66 -4.67
N LEU A 188 -13.25 -11.09 -5.93
CA LEU A 188 -14.29 -11.02 -6.95
C LEU A 188 -15.51 -11.88 -6.60
N ALA A 189 -15.30 -13.10 -6.11
CA ALA A 189 -16.37 -14.00 -5.68
C ALA A 189 -17.16 -13.43 -4.49
N ARG A 190 -16.50 -12.66 -3.62
CA ARG A 190 -17.12 -11.91 -2.52
C ARG A 190 -17.68 -10.55 -2.93
N ARG A 191 -17.72 -10.26 -4.24
CA ARG A 191 -18.31 -9.06 -4.82
C ARG A 191 -17.61 -7.77 -4.41
N SER A 192 -16.27 -7.77 -4.36
CA SER A 192 -15.48 -6.52 -4.33
C SER A 192 -16.01 -5.58 -5.41
N SER A 193 -16.38 -4.35 -5.00
CA SER A 193 -16.81 -3.29 -5.91
C SER A 193 -15.65 -2.43 -6.39
N ASP A 194 -14.44 -2.65 -5.87
CA ASP A 194 -13.24 -1.90 -6.23
C ASP A 194 -12.28 -2.69 -7.13
N ASN A 195 -11.28 -1.98 -7.65
CA ASN A 195 -10.12 -2.51 -8.33
C ASN A 195 -9.33 -3.45 -7.42
N VAL A 196 -8.89 -4.57 -7.98
CA VAL A 196 -8.23 -5.64 -7.24
C VAL A 196 -6.80 -5.81 -7.72
N SER A 197 -5.85 -5.46 -6.86
CA SER A 197 -4.41 -5.72 -7.05
C SER A 197 -3.85 -6.46 -5.84
N VAL A 198 -3.07 -7.52 -6.07
CA VAL A 198 -2.47 -8.35 -5.01
C VAL A 198 -1.05 -8.74 -5.39
N ILE A 199 -0.11 -8.57 -4.46
CA ILE A 199 1.28 -9.02 -4.53
C ILE A 199 1.56 -9.93 -3.34
N VAL A 200 2.22 -11.06 -3.59
CA VAL A 200 2.66 -11.99 -2.54
C VAL A 200 4.17 -12.19 -2.67
N VAL A 201 4.89 -11.94 -1.58
CA VAL A 201 6.35 -12.02 -1.51
C VAL A 201 6.76 -13.05 -0.46
N VAL A 202 7.73 -13.91 -0.77
CA VAL A 202 8.26 -14.89 0.19
C VAL A 202 9.04 -14.16 1.29
N CYS A 203 8.83 -14.56 2.55
CA CYS A 203 9.53 -14.01 3.71
C CYS A 203 10.36 -15.06 4.43
#